data_AF-A0A354HSU9-F1
#
_entry.id   AF-A0A354HSU9-F1
#
_cell.length_a   1.000
_cell.length_b   1.000
_cell.length_c   1.000
_cell.angle_alpha   90.00
_cell.angle_beta   90.00
_cell.angle_gamma   90.00
#
_symmetry.space_group_name_H-M   'P 1'
#
loop_
_entity.id
_entity.type
_entity.pdbx_description
1 polymer ?
#
loop_
_entity_poly.entity_id
_entity_poly.type
_entity_poly.pdbx_seq_one_letter_code
_entity_poly.pdbx_strand_id
1 'polypeptide(L)'
;LNGVLAQRLVRKPCSCQGGCSRCYQSGYYGRTGVFELLIATAEVRKAVLSGSPLPRPQATILDDCRAKLAAGLTDEAQFSQLALSLEDQE
;
A
#
# COMPACT_ATOMS: atom_id res chain seq x y z
N LEU A 1 -3.50 21.61 -8.18
CA LEU A 1 -3.27 20.27 -7.62
C LEU A 1 -4.37 19.98 -6.59
N ASN A 2 -5.09 18.86 -6.74
CA ASN A 2 -6.20 18.50 -5.82
C ASN A 2 -5.82 17.42 -4.80
N GLY A 3 -4.72 16.71 -5.05
CA GLY A 3 -4.14 15.73 -4.14
C GLY A 3 -3.01 14.98 -4.81
N VAL A 4 -2.36 14.10 -4.06
CA VAL A 4 -1.32 13.19 -4.51
C VAL A 4 -1.69 11.79 -4.04
N LEU A 5 -1.69 10.84 -4.98
CA LEU A 5 -1.89 9.42 -4.70
C LEU A 5 -0.54 8.70 -4.79
N ALA A 6 -0.12 8.08 -3.70
CA ALA A 6 0.99 7.14 -3.68
C ALA A 6 0.45 5.70 -3.70
N GLN A 7 1.14 4.80 -4.38
CA GLN A 7 0.72 3.40 -4.48
C GLN A 7 1.90 2.41 -4.50
N ARG A 8 1.64 1.21 -4.00
CA ARG A 8 2.47 0.01 -4.20
C ARG A 8 1.59 -1.16 -4.63
N LEU A 9 2.20 -2.22 -5.16
CA LEU A 9 1.49 -3.43 -5.56
C LEU A 9 1.95 -4.59 -4.68
N VAL A 10 0.99 -5.33 -4.12
CA VAL A 10 1.21 -6.58 -3.39
C VAL A 10 0.57 -7.74 -4.13
N ARG A 11 1.14 -8.93 -4.00
CA ARG A 11 0.64 -10.14 -4.67
C ARG A 11 -0.62 -10.67 -3.96
N LYS A 12 -1.57 -11.20 -4.74
CA LYS A 12 -2.76 -11.86 -4.19
C LYS A 12 -2.50 -13.36 -4.00
N PRO A 13 -2.81 -13.95 -2.84
CA PRO A 13 -2.66 -15.39 -2.65
C PRO A 13 -3.52 -16.15 -3.67
N CYS A 14 -2.96 -17.20 -4.24
CA CYS A 14 -3.70 -18.09 -5.12
C CYS A 14 -4.64 -18.97 -4.28
N SER A 15 -5.83 -19.27 -4.81
CA SER A 15 -6.81 -20.13 -4.14
C SER A 15 -6.34 -21.58 -3.94
N CYS A 16 -5.20 -21.99 -4.50
CA CYS A 16 -4.67 -23.33 -4.40
C CYS A 16 -3.86 -23.61 -3.10
N GLN A 17 -3.66 -22.62 -2.22
CA GLN A 17 -2.97 -22.78 -0.92
C GLN A 17 -1.51 -23.30 -0.99
N GLY A 18 -0.87 -23.18 -2.15
CA GLY A 18 0.45 -23.74 -2.45
C GLY A 18 0.84 -23.43 -3.89
N GLY A 19 1.32 -24.41 -4.65
CA GLY A 19 1.64 -24.25 -6.07
C GLY A 19 0.67 -24.98 -7.01
N CYS A 20 0.25 -24.33 -8.10
CA CYS A 20 -0.51 -24.96 -9.18
C CYS A 20 -0.09 -24.39 -10.55
N SER A 21 -0.61 -24.98 -11.65
CA SER A 21 -0.35 -24.51 -13.01
C SER A 21 -0.79 -23.06 -13.24
N ARG A 22 -1.90 -22.64 -12.64
CA ARG A 22 -2.42 -21.27 -12.76
C ARG A 22 -1.49 -20.22 -12.16
N CYS A 23 -0.91 -20.50 -10.99
CA CYS A 23 0.01 -19.58 -10.32
C CYS A 23 1.48 -19.83 -10.68
N TYR A 24 1.75 -20.73 -11.64
CA TYR A 24 3.10 -21.18 -11.99
C TYR A 24 3.93 -21.58 -10.77
N GLN A 25 3.30 -22.35 -9.87
CA GLN A 25 3.86 -22.80 -8.60
C GLN A 25 4.31 -21.68 -7.63
N SER A 26 3.96 -20.41 -7.87
CA SER A 26 4.44 -19.29 -7.04
C SER A 26 3.70 -19.08 -5.72
N GLY A 27 2.50 -19.65 -5.56
CA GLY A 27 1.61 -19.29 -4.45
C GLY A 27 0.73 -18.07 -4.70
N TYR A 28 0.93 -17.32 -5.78
CA TYR A 28 0.24 -16.05 -6.03
C TYR A 28 -0.36 -15.98 -7.43
N TYR A 29 -1.51 -15.32 -7.56
CA TYR A 29 -2.12 -15.06 -8.87
C TYR A 29 -2.75 -13.67 -8.92
N GLY A 30 -2.09 -12.77 -9.64
CA GLY A 30 -2.48 -11.37 -9.74
C GLY A 30 -1.91 -10.51 -8.60
N ARG A 31 -2.27 -9.22 -8.63
CA ARG A 31 -1.83 -8.22 -7.67
C ARG A 31 -3.02 -7.36 -7.22
N THR A 32 -2.91 -6.78 -6.04
CA THR A 32 -3.81 -5.73 -5.55
C THR A 32 -2.98 -4.50 -5.18
N GLY A 33 -3.52 -3.32 -5.45
CA GLY A 33 -2.85 -2.07 -5.12
C GLY A 33 -3.05 -1.74 -3.65
N VAL A 34 -2.06 -1.12 -3.01
CA VAL A 34 -2.20 -0.43 -1.73
C VAL A 34 -1.96 1.05 -1.95
N PHE A 35 -2.74 1.89 -1.28
CA PHE A 35 -2.92 3.29 -1.63
C PHE A 35 -2.78 4.20 -0.42
N GLU A 36 -2.19 5.35 -0.64
CA GLU A 36 -2.14 6.46 0.30
C GLU A 36 -2.49 7.74 -0.45
N LEU A 37 -3.51 8.46 0.04
CA LEU A 37 -4.03 9.65 -0.63
C LEU A 37 -3.85 10.87 0.27
N LEU A 38 -3.01 11.81 -0.16
CA LEU A 38 -2.91 13.14 0.43
C LEU A 38 -3.81 14.11 -0.35
N ILE A 39 -4.92 14.53 0.26
CA ILE A 39 -5.84 15.51 -0.34
C ILE A 39 -5.29 16.92 -0.11
N ALA A 40 -5.30 17.77 -1.14
CA ALA A 40 -4.81 19.16 -1.04
C ALA A 40 -5.84 20.07 -0.35
N THR A 41 -6.08 19.82 0.94
CA THR A 41 -6.93 20.64 1.83
C THR A 41 -6.35 22.04 2.01
N ALA A 42 -7.12 22.96 2.61
CA ALA A 42 -6.63 24.30 2.93
C ALA A 42 -5.39 24.27 3.83
N GLU A 43 -5.36 23.35 4.80
CA GLU A 43 -4.22 23.14 5.70
C GLU A 43 -2.97 22.66 4.95
N VAL A 44 -3.11 21.63 4.10
CA VAL A 44 -2.01 21.13 3.26
C VAL A 44 -1.46 22.24 2.36
N ARG A 45 -2.33 23.02 1.72
CA ARG A 45 -1.92 24.13 0.86
C ARG A 45 -1.16 25.20 1.64
N LYS A 46 -1.64 25.54 2.85
CA LYS A 46 -0.95 26.48 3.74
C LYS A 46 0.44 25.94 4.11
N ALA A 47 0.53 24.66 4.48
CA ALA A 47 1.79 24.04 4.87
C ALA A 47 2.83 24.05 3.75
N VAL A 48 2.42 23.75 2.51
CA VAL A 48 3.27 23.85 1.32
C VAL A 48 3.78 25.28 1.13
N LEU A 49 2.90 26.28 1.21
CA LEU A 49 3.28 27.69 1.02
C LEU A 49 4.23 28.20 2.11
N SER A 50 4.08 27.72 3.35
CA SER A 50 4.94 28.09 4.47
C SER A 50 6.19 27.23 4.62
N GLY A 51 6.37 26.21 3.76
CA GLY A 51 7.48 25.25 3.88
C GLY A 51 7.46 24.45 5.19
N SER A 52 6.28 24.26 5.79
CA SER A 52 6.13 23.52 7.04
C SER A 52 5.82 22.03 6.76
N PRO A 53 6.05 21.13 7.73
CA PRO A 53 5.69 19.73 7.60
C PRO A 53 4.23 19.53 7.16
N LEU A 54 4.00 18.55 6.29
CA LEU A 54 2.67 18.22 5.82
C LEU A 54 1.92 17.42 6.90
N PRO A 55 0.59 17.59 7.01
CA PRO A 55 -0.22 16.72 7.85
C PRO A 55 -0.19 15.29 7.30
N ARG A 56 -0.28 14.33 8.20
CA ARG A 56 -0.33 12.90 7.83
C ARG A 56 -1.61 12.60 7.03
N PRO A 57 -1.54 11.77 5.98
CA PRO A 57 -2.72 11.24 5.30
C PRO A 57 -3.65 10.47 6.25
N GLN A 58 -4.93 10.34 5.88
CA GLN A 58 -5.92 9.64 6.70
C GLN A 58 -5.63 8.14 6.85
N ALA A 59 -5.09 7.52 5.81
CA ALA A 59 -4.64 6.14 5.81
C ALA A 59 -3.31 6.07 5.05
N THR A 60 -2.32 5.43 5.65
CA THR A 60 -1.02 5.20 5.03
C THR A 60 -1.04 3.97 4.14
N ILE A 61 0.02 3.79 3.33
CA ILE A 61 0.23 2.56 2.56
C ILE A 61 0.16 1.30 3.45
N LEU A 62 0.74 1.36 4.65
CA LEU A 62 0.73 0.24 5.59
C LEU A 62 -0.64 0.01 6.23
N ASP A 63 -1.40 1.07 6.52
CA ASP A 63 -2.76 0.94 7.04
C ASP A 63 -3.68 0.26 6.01
N ASP A 64 -3.61 0.67 4.74
CA ASP A 64 -4.38 0.04 3.67
C ASP A 64 -3.89 -1.40 3.37
N CYS A 65 -2.58 -1.67 3.46
CA CYS A 65 -2.07 -3.03 3.33
C CYS A 65 -2.60 -3.95 4.46
N ARG A 66 -2.63 -3.45 5.70
CA ARG A 66 -3.20 -4.17 6.84
C ARG A 66 -4.70 -4.45 6.65
N ALA A 67 -5.46 -3.50 6.11
CA ALA A 67 -6.87 -3.71 5.77
C ALA A 67 -7.04 -4.80 4.70
N LYS A 68 -6.19 -4.81 3.67
CA LYS A 68 -6.21 -5.84 2.62
C LYS A 68 -5.79 -7.22 3.11
N LEU A 69 -4.86 -7.28 4.05
CA LEU A 69 -4.47 -8.50 4.74
C LEU A 69 -5.66 -9.08 5.52
N ALA A 70 -6.34 -8.25 6.32
CA ALA A 70 -7.53 -8.65 7.06
C ALA A 70 -8.68 -9.13 6.14
N ALA A 71 -8.77 -8.57 4.93
CA ALA A 71 -9.73 -8.99 3.90
C ALA A 71 -9.31 -10.23 3.08
N GLY A 72 -8.14 -10.83 3.34
CA GLY A 72 -7.61 -11.97 2.59
C GLY A 72 -7.21 -11.66 1.14
N LEU A 73 -7.02 -10.38 0.81
CA LEU A 73 -6.62 -9.94 -0.54
C LEU A 73 -5.11 -10.03 -0.77
N THR A 74 -4.33 -10.13 0.31
CA THR A 74 -2.88 -10.34 0.36
C THR A 74 -2.56 -11.23 1.57
N ASP A 75 -1.30 -11.58 1.77
CA ASP A 75 -0.85 -12.35 2.93
C ASP A 75 0.23 -11.63 3.76
N GLU A 76 0.59 -12.24 4.89
CA GLU A 76 1.57 -11.71 5.84
C GLU A 76 2.95 -11.50 5.20
N ALA A 77 3.38 -12.44 4.36
CA ALA A 77 4.67 -12.35 3.68
C ALA A 77 4.76 -11.11 2.77
N GLN A 78 3.69 -10.78 2.05
CA GLN A 78 3.61 -9.55 1.27
C GLN A 78 3.52 -8.29 2.13
N PHE A 79 2.84 -8.34 3.29
CA PHE A 79 2.81 -7.22 4.23
C PHE A 79 4.22 -6.93 4.79
N SER A 80 4.93 -7.95 5.28
CA SER A 80 6.29 -7.79 5.82
C SER A 80 7.26 -7.30 4.75
N GLN A 81 7.19 -7.85 3.52
CA GLN A 81 8.03 -7.40 2.41
C GLN A 81 7.79 -5.92 2.06
N LEU A 82 6.53 -5.49 2.07
CA LEU A 82 6.18 -4.09 1.83
C LEU A 82 6.73 -3.19 2.95
N ALA A 83 6.54 -3.57 4.21
CA ALA A 83 7.02 -2.80 5.36
C ALA A 83 8.53 -2.55 5.31
N LEU A 84 9.32 -3.61 5.10
CA LEU A 84 10.77 -3.48 4.95
C LEU A 84 11.15 -2.56 3.78
N SER A 85 10.46 -2.66 2.65
CA SER A 85 10.76 -1.82 1.48
C SER A 85 10.46 -0.32 1.64
N LEU A 86 9.71 0.05 2.67
CA LEU A 86 9.39 1.44 3.01
C LEU A 86 10.36 2.02 4.04
N GLU A 87 10.83 1.20 4.98
CA GLU A 87 11.87 1.58 5.95
C GLU A 87 13.20 1.91 5.27
N ASP A 88 13.54 1.22 4.18
CA ASP A 88 14.74 1.49 3.37
C ASP A 88 14.71 2.86 2.62
N GLN A 89 13.62 3.65 2.74
CA GLN A 89 13.44 4.92 2.01
C GLN A 89 13.55 6.18 2.88
N GLU A 90 13.82 6.04 4.18
CA GLU A 90 14.05 7.15 5.12
C GLU A 90 15.54 7.45 5.31
#